data_AF-A0A2V8VUF5-F1
#
_entry.id   AF-A0A2V8VUF5-F1
#
_cell.length_a   1.000
_cell.length_b   1.000
_cell.length_c   1.000
_cell.angle_alpha   90.00
_cell.angle_beta   90.00
_cell.angle_gamma   90.00
#
_symmetry.space_group_name_H-M   'P 1'
#
loop_
_entity.id
_entity.type
_entity.pdbx_description
1 polymer ?
#
loop_
_entity_poly.entity_id
_entity_poly.type
_entity_poly.pdbx_seq_one_letter_code
_entity_poly.pdbx_strand_id
1 'polypeptide(L)' 'MKKTWRKRVALLIQAVSLAVMPAAVCGLAAEAQEKRPTAREVIAAIQEHVGVPWNTETVDTFKAGNPDTRVT' A
#
# COMPACT_ATOMS: atom_id res chain seq x y z
N MET A 1 -35.65 -34.27 25.17
CA MET A 1 -34.94 -35.00 24.10
C MET A 1 -35.00 -34.22 22.77
N LYS A 2 -34.23 -33.13 22.58
CA LYS A 2 -34.17 -32.36 21.30
C LYS A 2 -32.81 -31.63 21.08
N LYS A 3 -31.73 -32.10 21.72
CA LYS A 3 -30.47 -31.32 21.88
C LYS A 3 -29.19 -32.03 21.41
N THR A 4 -29.30 -33.07 20.58
CA THR A 4 -28.14 -33.85 20.11
C THR A 4 -27.99 -33.91 18.59
N TRP A 5 -28.92 -33.32 17.82
CA TRP A 5 -28.93 -33.44 16.36
C TRP A 5 -28.07 -32.41 15.63
N ARG A 6 -27.82 -31.23 16.22
CA ARG A 6 -27.05 -30.16 15.57
C ARG A 6 -25.53 -30.40 15.53
N LYS A 7 -25.01 -31.35 16.31
CA LYS A 7 -23.55 -31.59 16.44
C LYS A 7 -23.03 -32.79 15.64
N ARG A 8 -23.89 -33.52 14.95
CA ARG A 8 -23.50 -34.66 14.09
C ARG A 8 -23.58 -34.36 12.59
N VAL A 9 -24.27 -33.29 12.18
CA VAL A 9 -24.35 -32.83 10.78
C VAL A 9 -23.14 -31.96 10.41
N ALA A 10 -22.48 -31.33 11.37
CA ALA A 10 -21.32 -30.47 11.14
C ALA A 10 -19.99 -31.23 10.95
N LEU A 11 -20.01 -32.58 10.90
CA LEU A 11 -18.81 -33.40 10.84
C LEU A 11 -18.80 -34.35 9.63
N LEU A 12 -19.31 -33.94 8.46
CA LEU A 12 -19.25 -34.78 7.24
C LEU A 12 -19.27 -33.97 5.93
N ILE A 13 -18.51 -32.88 5.81
CA ILE A 13 -18.10 -32.37 4.48
C ILE A 13 -16.63 -31.93 4.56
N GLN A 14 -15.76 -32.92 4.82
CA GLN A 14 -14.39 -32.84 4.36
C GLN A 14 -14.33 -33.40 2.93
N ALA A 15 -13.44 -32.79 2.16
CA ALA A 15 -12.72 -33.34 1.03
C ALA A 15 -13.39 -33.29 -0.35
N VAL A 16 -12.50 -33.08 -1.32
CA VAL A 16 -12.67 -33.15 -2.77
C VAL A 16 -13.12 -31.84 -3.43
N SER A 17 -12.13 -30.98 -3.68
CA SER A 17 -11.94 -30.44 -5.04
C SER A 17 -10.45 -30.21 -5.24
N LEU A 18 -9.82 -31.27 -5.71
CA LEU A 18 -8.49 -31.28 -6.30
C LEU A 18 -8.55 -30.47 -7.61
N ALA A 19 -7.54 -29.64 -7.83
CA ALA A 19 -7.06 -29.17 -9.14
C ALA A 19 -8.00 -28.33 -10.01
N VAL A 20 -7.86 -27.00 -9.90
CA VAL A 20 -7.75 -26.14 -11.10
C VAL A 20 -6.57 -25.19 -10.87
N MET A 21 -5.44 -25.49 -11.52
CA MET A 21 -4.38 -24.52 -11.77
C MET A 21 -4.74 -23.75 -13.05
N PRO A 22 -5.07 -22.45 -13.00
CA PRO A 22 -4.79 -21.60 -14.13
C PRO A 22 -3.30 -21.24 -14.05
N ALA A 23 -2.54 -21.83 -14.98
CA ALA A 23 -1.27 -21.27 -15.40
C ALA A 23 -1.47 -19.79 -15.83
N ALA A 24 -0.41 -19.00 -15.64
CA ALA A 24 -0.29 -17.57 -15.99
C ALA A 24 -0.67 -16.54 -14.90
N VAL A 25 0.12 -16.50 -13.81
CA VAL A 25 0.44 -15.24 -13.11
C VAL A 25 1.91 -14.92 -13.34
N CYS A 26 2.35 -14.93 -14.60
CA CYS A 26 3.65 -14.40 -15.02
C CYS A 26 3.36 -13.45 -16.18
N GLY A 27 3.14 -12.16 -15.90
CA GLY A 27 2.93 -11.23 -17.02
C GLY A 27 2.44 -9.83 -16.70
N LEU A 28 1.96 -9.54 -15.49
CA LEU A 28 1.86 -8.16 -15.03
C LEU A 28 2.90 -7.95 -13.94
N ALA A 29 4.16 -7.85 -14.36
CA ALA A 29 4.96 -6.78 -13.77
C ALA A 29 4.22 -5.50 -14.19
N ALA A 30 3.23 -5.10 -13.40
CA ALA A 30 2.80 -3.72 -13.40
C ALA A 30 4.10 -2.97 -13.20
N GLU A 31 4.55 -2.27 -14.24
CA GLU A 31 5.66 -1.35 -14.11
C GLU A 31 5.21 -0.45 -12.98
N ALA A 32 5.80 -0.67 -11.79
CA ALA A 32 5.49 0.14 -10.63
C ALA A 32 6.02 1.49 -11.05
N GLN A 33 5.13 2.29 -11.65
CA GLN A 33 5.44 3.62 -12.11
C GLN A 33 5.93 4.30 -10.85
N GLU A 34 7.25 4.44 -10.75
CA GLU A 34 7.90 4.93 -9.56
C GLU A 34 7.27 6.30 -9.33
N LYS A 35 6.43 6.40 -8.30
CA LYS A 35 5.63 7.60 -8.07
C LYS A 35 6.60 8.66 -7.61
N ARG A 36 7.19 9.37 -8.56
CA ARG A 36 8.19 10.39 -8.31
C ARG A 36 7.49 11.59 -7.66
N PRO A 37 7.86 11.93 -6.42
CA PRO A 37 7.27 13.07 -5.75
C PRO A 37 7.68 14.38 -6.44
N THR A 38 6.83 15.37 -6.29
CA THR A 38 7.16 16.78 -6.52
C THR A 38 8.08 17.28 -5.42
N ALA A 39 8.80 18.38 -5.68
CA ALA A 39 9.62 19.00 -4.63
C ALA A 39 8.78 19.42 -3.41
N ARG A 40 7.51 19.80 -3.63
CA ARG A 40 6.53 20.07 -2.57
C ARG A 40 6.29 18.86 -1.67
N GLU A 41 6.02 17.71 -2.27
CA GLU A 41 5.76 16.46 -1.55
C GLU A 41 7.00 15.99 -0.78
N VAL A 42 8.20 16.19 -1.34
CA VAL A 42 9.45 15.88 -0.63
C VAL A 42 9.59 16.71 0.64
N ILE A 43 9.39 18.04 0.57
CA ILE A 43 9.49 18.90 1.75
C ILE A 43 8.44 18.52 2.81
N ALA A 44 7.21 18.22 2.40
CA ALA A 44 6.17 17.77 3.32
C ALA A 44 6.56 16.47 4.05
N ALA A 45 7.12 15.49 3.33
CA ALA A 45 7.60 14.25 3.93
C ALA A 45 8.76 14.49 4.91
N ILE A 46 9.69 15.40 4.60
CA ILE A 46 10.79 15.75 5.52
C ILE A 46 10.22 16.39 6.79
N GLN A 47 9.32 17.36 6.66
CA GLN A 47 8.68 18.02 7.80
C GLN A 47 7.97 17.04 8.74
N GLU A 48 7.34 16.01 8.17
CA GLU A 48 6.69 14.94 8.95
C GLU A 48 7.69 14.11 9.77
N HIS A 49 8.92 13.92 9.29
CA HIS A 49 9.86 12.94 9.85
C HIS A 49 11.07 13.53 10.59
N VAL A 50 11.37 14.83 10.43
CA VAL A 50 12.64 15.43 10.89
C VAL A 50 12.80 15.47 12.42
N GLY A 51 11.74 15.23 13.20
CA GLY A 51 11.77 15.04 14.66
C GLY A 51 12.16 16.28 15.49
N VAL A 52 12.57 17.35 14.84
CA VAL A 52 12.84 18.67 15.44
C VAL A 52 11.83 19.69 14.91
N PRO A 53 11.53 20.76 15.67
CA PRO A 53 10.63 21.80 15.19
C PRO A 53 11.12 22.41 13.88
N TRP A 54 10.23 22.44 12.89
CA TRP A 54 10.52 23.12 11.62
C TRP A 54 10.56 24.63 11.85
N ASN A 55 11.66 25.28 11.44
CA ASN A 55 11.77 26.72 11.58
C ASN A 55 10.92 27.42 10.50
N THR A 56 9.96 28.23 10.91
CA THR A 56 9.03 28.94 10.01
C THR A 56 9.46 30.38 9.73
N GLU A 57 10.41 30.91 10.49
CA GLU A 57 10.90 32.29 10.40
C GLU A 57 12.19 32.42 9.56
N THR A 58 12.45 31.46 8.66
CA THR A 58 13.61 31.51 7.75
C THR A 58 13.19 31.70 6.29
N VAL A 59 14.14 32.19 5.49
CA VAL A 59 14.03 32.39 4.03
C VAL A 59 13.96 31.05 3.26
N ASP A 60 13.60 29.95 3.91
CA ASP A 60 13.58 28.60 3.37
C ASP A 60 12.26 28.34 2.64
N THR A 61 12.15 28.99 1.49
CA THR A 61 11.13 28.71 0.48
C THR A 61 11.78 28.10 -0.76
N PHE A 62 10.97 27.64 -1.71
CA PHE A 62 11.48 27.32 -3.04
C PHE A 62 12.07 28.58 -3.67
N LYS A 63 13.41 28.63 -3.80
CA LYS A 63 14.13 29.81 -4.32
C LYS A 63 14.22 29.84 -5.85
N ALA A 64 14.09 28.68 -6.49
CA ALA A 64 14.17 28.53 -7.94
C ALA A 64 13.36 27.32 -8.41
N GLY A 65 12.92 27.36 -9.67
CA GLY A 65 12.16 26.29 -10.31
C GLY A 65 10.67 26.25 -9.94
N ASN A 66 9.98 25.24 -10.46
CA ASN A 66 8.57 24.99 -10.14
C ASN A 66 8.46 23.82 -9.15
N PRO A 67 7.98 24.06 -7.91
CA PRO A 67 7.89 23.05 -6.87
C PRO A 67 6.92 21.89 -7.18
N ASP A 68 6.02 22.08 -8.14
CA ASP A 68 5.05 21.07 -8.58
C ASP A 68 5.62 20.19 -9.72
N THR A 69 6.87 20.43 -10.13
CA THR A 69 7.59 19.56 -11.07
C THR A 69 8.10 18.33 -10.34
N ARG A 70 8.02 17.16 -10.98
CA ARG A 70 8.56 15.90 -10.44
C ARG A 70 10.08 15.96 -10.31
N VAL A 71 10.58 15.45 -9.19
CA VAL A 71 12.02 15.23 -8.95
C VAL A 71 12.47 13.98 -9.71
N THR A 72 13.70 14.00 -10.26
CA THR A 72 14.22 12.94 -11.16
C THR A 72 15.24 12.01 -10.54
#